data_AF-A0A0K0DFX3-F1
#
_entry.id   AF-A0A0K0DFX3-F1
#
_cell.length_a   1.000
_cell.length_b   1.000
_cell.length_c   1.000
_cell.angle_alpha   90.00
_cell.angle_beta   90.00
_cell.angle_gamma   90.00
#
_symmetry.space_group_name_H-M   'P 1'
#
loop_
_entity.id
_entity.type
_entity.pdbx_description
1 polymer ?
#
loop_
_entity_poly.entity_id
_entity_poly.type
_entity_poly.pdbx_seq_one_letter_code
_entity_poly.pdbx_strand_id
1 'polypeptide(L)'
;MLLKALEDVPNTIVKVVDYNERVPFLSQLDSTHNSDVFIGIHGAGLTHLLFLPDWAAVMELYNCDDRHCYKDLARLRGVKYFTWSSDKQHLIYPEGGERRPGSEEPHKKFMNYRFDPMEFQKRVKVVSYYES
;
A
#
# COMPACT_ATOMS: atom_id res chain seq x y z
N MET A 1 -13.51 -6.29 2.47
CA MET A 1 -14.04 -5.66 1.23
C MET A 1 -12.96 -5.57 0.15
N LEU A 2 -11.74 -5.11 0.46
CA LEU A 2 -10.64 -5.04 -0.53
C LEU A 2 -10.12 -6.40 -0.98
N LEU A 3 -9.91 -7.37 -0.07
CA LEU A 3 -9.48 -8.72 -0.45
C LEU A 3 -10.47 -9.40 -1.40
N LYS A 4 -11.77 -9.25 -1.12
CA LYS A 4 -12.84 -9.72 -2.00
C LYS A 4 -12.74 -9.09 -3.40
N ALA A 5 -12.36 -7.82 -3.49
CA ALA A 5 -12.16 -7.16 -4.77
C ALA A 5 -10.95 -7.71 -5.55
N LEU A 6 -10.03 -8.46 -4.93
CA LEU A 6 -8.90 -9.09 -5.61
C LEU A 6 -9.18 -10.53 -6.05
N GLU A 7 -10.27 -11.16 -5.58
CA GLU A 7 -10.64 -12.53 -5.97
C GLU A 7 -10.84 -12.67 -7.49
N ASP A 8 -11.32 -11.61 -8.16
CA ASP A 8 -11.56 -11.58 -9.62
C ASP A 8 -10.34 -11.10 -10.43
N VAL A 9 -9.16 -10.95 -9.81
CA VAL A 9 -7.93 -10.60 -10.53
C VAL A 9 -7.25 -11.91 -10.94
N PRO A 10 -7.21 -12.23 -12.25
CA PRO A 10 -6.64 -13.50 -12.71
C PRO A 10 -5.15 -13.59 -12.38
N ASN A 11 -4.65 -14.81 -12.23
CA ASN A 11 -3.22 -15.10 -12.01
C ASN A 11 -2.58 -14.37 -10.81
N THR A 12 -3.38 -14.04 -9.78
CA THR A 12 -2.89 -13.32 -8.60
C THR A 12 -3.02 -14.19 -7.35
N ILE A 13 -1.95 -14.27 -6.57
CA ILE A 13 -1.96 -14.87 -5.23
C ILE A 13 -1.86 -13.72 -4.22
N VAL A 14 -2.88 -13.55 -3.39
CA VAL A 14 -2.93 -12.48 -2.40
C VAL A 14 -2.54 -13.03 -1.03
N LYS A 15 -1.54 -12.41 -0.41
CA LYS A 15 -1.12 -12.70 0.97
C LYS A 15 -1.23 -11.42 1.80
N VAL A 16 -2.04 -11.48 2.86
CA VAL A 16 -2.09 -10.41 3.87
C VAL A 16 -1.04 -10.69 4.92
N VAL A 17 -0.22 -9.69 5.21
CA VAL A 17 0.84 -9.79 6.21
C VAL A 17 0.66 -8.71 7.27
N ASP A 18 0.88 -9.09 8.52
CA ASP A 18 1.03 -8.19 9.66
C ASP A 18 2.45 -8.36 10.21
N TYR A 19 3.37 -7.50 9.76
CA TYR A 19 4.77 -7.51 10.16
C TYR A 19 4.96 -6.87 11.55
N ASN A 20 4.40 -7.53 12.56
CA ASN A 20 4.58 -7.16 13.96
C ASN A 20 5.80 -7.87 14.58
N GLU A 21 6.08 -7.58 15.85
CA GLU A 21 7.23 -8.09 16.60
C GLU A 21 7.26 -9.61 16.78
N ARG A 22 6.13 -10.28 16.54
CA ARG A 22 5.98 -11.73 16.71
C ARG A 22 6.40 -12.50 15.45
N VAL A 23 6.53 -11.82 14.31
CA VAL A 23 7.00 -12.43 13.07
C VAL A 23 8.51 -12.25 12.98
N PRO A 24 9.32 -13.33 12.97
CA PRO A 24 10.78 -13.20 12.85
C PRO A 24 11.16 -12.38 11.62
N PHE A 25 12.15 -11.50 11.76
CA PHE A 25 12.53 -10.57 10.69
C PHE A 25 12.85 -11.30 9.37
N LEU A 26 13.59 -12.41 9.42
CA LEU A 26 13.88 -13.21 8.22
C LEU A 26 12.62 -13.77 7.55
N SER A 27 11.57 -14.11 8.31
CA SER A 27 10.29 -14.54 7.75
C SER A 27 9.52 -13.38 7.10
N GLN A 28 9.67 -12.17 7.61
CA GLN A 28 9.13 -10.97 6.96
C GLN A 28 9.87 -10.73 5.62
N LEU A 29 11.20 -10.84 5.62
CA LEU A 29 12.00 -10.69 4.41
C LEU A 29 11.70 -11.77 3.37
N ASP A 30 11.56 -13.03 3.78
CA ASP A 30 11.19 -14.13 2.89
C ASP A 30 9.85 -13.86 2.18
N SER A 31 8.85 -13.38 2.92
CA SER A 31 7.57 -13.01 2.32
C SER A 31 7.70 -11.81 1.38
N THR A 32 8.47 -10.79 1.75
CA THR A 32 8.68 -9.59 0.92
C THR A 32 9.48 -9.90 -0.36
N HIS A 33 10.56 -10.68 -0.26
CA HIS A 33 11.44 -10.99 -1.39
C HIS A 33 10.75 -11.87 -2.45
N ASN A 34 9.79 -12.70 -2.02
CA ASN A 34 9.00 -13.55 -2.90
C ASN A 34 7.67 -12.88 -3.33
N SER A 35 7.63 -11.55 -3.45
CA SER A 35 6.44 -10.79 -3.87
C SER A 35 6.72 -9.95 -5.11
N ASP A 36 5.87 -10.08 -6.13
CA ASP A 36 5.94 -9.24 -7.35
C ASP A 36 5.32 -7.84 -7.13
N VAL A 37 4.33 -7.75 -6.25
CA VAL A 37 3.65 -6.50 -5.91
C VAL A 37 3.53 -6.36 -4.40
N PHE A 38 4.07 -5.29 -3.84
CA PHE A 38 3.94 -4.94 -2.42
C PHE A 38 3.01 -3.74 -2.24
N ILE A 39 1.92 -3.94 -1.50
CA ILE A 39 0.88 -2.93 -1.31
C ILE A 39 0.88 -2.48 0.16
N GLY A 40 0.99 -1.17 0.39
CA GLY A 40 0.93 -0.58 1.73
C GLY A 40 0.25 0.79 1.71
N ILE A 41 -0.16 1.31 2.86
CA ILE A 41 -0.87 2.60 2.91
C ILE A 41 0.08 3.80 2.86
N HIS A 42 0.95 3.90 3.86
CA HIS A 42 2.05 4.84 4.05
C HIS A 42 2.83 4.40 5.28
N GLY A 43 3.98 5.03 5.53
CA GLY A 43 4.70 4.88 6.78
C GLY A 43 5.70 3.72 6.78
N ALA A 44 6.33 3.49 7.93
CA ALA A 44 7.57 2.72 8.04
C ALA A 44 7.49 1.30 7.45
N GLY A 45 6.31 0.67 7.41
CA GLY A 45 6.14 -0.64 6.75
C GLY A 45 6.53 -0.65 5.27
N LEU A 46 6.45 0.49 4.56
CA LEU A 46 6.90 0.59 3.17
C LEU A 46 8.41 0.49 3.00
N THR A 47 9.23 0.57 4.06
CA THR A 47 10.67 0.33 3.96
C THR A 47 11.01 -1.10 3.55
N HIS A 48 10.07 -2.04 3.67
CA HIS A 48 10.22 -3.40 3.12
C HIS A 48 10.47 -3.40 1.61
N LEU A 49 10.15 -2.31 0.89
CA LEU A 49 10.46 -2.19 -0.53
C LEU A 49 11.95 -2.38 -0.88
N LEU A 50 12.84 -2.16 0.10
CA LEU A 50 14.29 -2.40 -0.06
C LEU A 50 14.64 -3.86 -0.31
N PHE A 51 13.78 -4.80 0.10
CA PHE A 51 14.03 -6.25 0.04
C PHE A 51 13.22 -6.96 -1.04
N LEU A 52 12.45 -6.21 -1.83
CA LEU A 52 11.74 -6.75 -2.98
C LEU A 52 12.73 -7.32 -4.02
N PRO A 53 12.29 -8.17 -4.96
CA PRO A 53 13.09 -8.60 -6.10
C PRO A 53 13.10 -7.52 -7.20
N ASP A 54 14.13 -7.47 -8.05
CA ASP A 54 14.40 -6.30 -8.91
C ASP A 54 13.25 -5.88 -9.82
N TRP A 55 12.46 -6.85 -10.28
CA TRP A 55 11.31 -6.63 -11.14
C TRP A 55 10.09 -6.05 -10.42
N ALA A 56 9.98 -6.23 -9.10
CA ALA A 56 8.74 -5.94 -8.37
C ALA A 56 8.31 -4.47 -8.37
N ALA A 57 7.04 -4.29 -8.01
CA ALA A 57 6.39 -2.99 -7.87
C ALA A 57 5.88 -2.73 -6.45
N VAL A 58 5.85 -1.46 -6.07
CA VAL A 58 5.23 -0.97 -4.83
C VAL A 58 3.97 -0.19 -5.17
N MET A 59 2.88 -0.43 -4.44
CA MET A 59 1.65 0.36 -4.51
C MET A 59 1.38 1.02 -3.15
N GLU A 60 1.57 2.33 -3.07
CA GLU A 60 1.25 3.15 -1.89
C GLU A 60 -0.21 3.64 -1.99
N LEU A 61 -1.10 3.15 -1.11
CA LEU A 61 -2.53 3.45 -1.15
C LEU A 61 -2.84 4.88 -0.76
N TYR A 62 -2.11 5.45 0.20
CA TYR A 62 -2.34 6.82 0.62
C TYR A 62 -1.09 7.42 1.26
N ASN A 63 -0.33 8.20 0.50
CA ASN A 63 0.92 8.81 0.95
C ASN A 63 0.78 9.95 1.99
N CYS A 64 -0.38 10.14 2.62
CA CYS A 64 -0.61 11.25 3.57
C CYS A 64 -0.28 12.65 3.02
N ASP A 65 -0.44 12.85 1.71
CA ASP A 65 -0.05 14.06 0.97
C ASP A 65 1.48 14.32 0.92
N ASP A 66 2.29 13.38 1.41
CA ASP A 66 3.75 13.38 1.30
C ASP A 66 4.19 12.48 0.12
N ARG A 67 4.13 13.05 -1.08
CA ARG A 67 4.32 12.30 -2.33
C ARG A 67 5.75 11.82 -2.59
N HIS A 68 6.72 12.32 -1.82
CA HIS A 68 8.14 12.17 -2.16
C HIS A 68 8.83 11.05 -1.38
N CYS A 69 8.41 10.76 -0.14
CA CYS A 69 9.12 9.84 0.74
C CYS A 69 9.35 8.44 0.12
N TYR A 70 8.29 7.67 -0.13
CA TYR A 70 8.43 6.31 -0.65
C TYR A 70 8.59 6.26 -2.17
N LYS A 71 8.12 7.28 -2.88
CA LYS A 71 8.37 7.42 -4.32
C LYS A 71 9.85 7.59 -4.62
N ASP A 72 10.55 8.46 -3.89
CA ASP A 72 11.99 8.64 -4.09
C ASP A 72 12.76 7.41 -3.62
N LEU A 73 12.35 6.77 -2.51
CA LEU A 73 12.97 5.53 -2.06
C LEU A 73 12.83 4.40 -3.08
N ALA A 74 11.63 4.22 -3.65
CA ALA A 74 11.38 3.27 -4.72
C ALA A 74 12.24 3.53 -5.95
N ARG A 75 12.35 4.81 -6.36
CA ARG A 75 13.23 5.24 -7.46
C ARG A 75 14.70 4.94 -7.19
N LEU A 76 15.18 5.16 -5.97
CA LEU A 76 16.57 4.88 -5.59
C LEU A 76 16.86 3.37 -5.53
N ARG A 77 15.91 2.57 -5.05
CA ARG A 77 15.99 1.10 -5.09
C ARG A 77 15.95 0.61 -6.55
N GLY A 78 15.14 1.25 -7.40
CA GLY A 78 14.90 0.79 -8.77
C GLY A 78 13.69 -0.14 -8.91
N VAL A 79 12.76 -0.13 -7.95
CA VAL A 79 11.43 -0.76 -8.12
C VAL A 79 10.45 0.21 -8.78
N LYS A 80 9.43 -0.33 -9.45
CA LYS A 80 8.31 0.48 -9.94
C LYS A 80 7.48 0.98 -8.76
N TYR A 81 6.93 2.18 -8.88
CA TYR A 81 6.11 2.81 -7.84
C TYR A 81 4.77 3.25 -8.42
N PHE A 82 3.70 2.88 -7.73
CA PHE A 82 2.32 3.18 -8.06
C PHE A 82 1.60 3.78 -6.85
N THR A 83 0.63 4.63 -7.12
CA THR A 83 -0.27 5.19 -6.11
C THR A 83 -1.60 5.60 -6.78
N TRP A 84 -2.55 6.11 -6.01
CA TRP A 84 -3.82 6.61 -6.52
C TRP A 84 -3.59 7.81 -7.44
N SER A 85 -4.30 7.87 -8.57
CA SER A 85 -4.30 9.09 -9.39
C SER A 85 -4.86 10.26 -8.58
N SER A 86 -4.35 11.47 -8.84
CA SER A 86 -4.80 12.67 -8.13
C SER A 86 -6.30 12.91 -8.24
N ASP A 87 -6.93 12.56 -9.37
CA ASP A 87 -8.38 12.68 -9.58
C ASP A 87 -9.21 11.65 -8.79
N LYS A 88 -8.58 10.62 -8.20
CA LYS A 88 -9.23 9.54 -7.46
C LYS A 88 -9.02 9.61 -5.95
N GLN A 89 -8.27 10.59 -5.45
CA GLN A 89 -8.00 10.71 -4.00
C GLN A 89 -9.29 10.89 -3.16
N HIS A 90 -10.37 11.42 -3.75
CA HIS A 90 -11.68 11.55 -3.09
C HIS A 90 -12.39 10.23 -2.76
N LEU A 91 -11.84 9.10 -3.21
CA LEU A 91 -12.32 7.74 -2.94
C LEU A 91 -11.56 7.06 -1.78
N ILE A 92 -10.74 7.83 -1.07
CA ILE A 92 -10.06 7.44 0.16
C ILE A 92 -10.80 8.13 1.31
N TYR A 93 -11.38 7.33 2.20
CA TYR A 93 -12.28 7.82 3.25
C TYR A 93 -11.62 7.64 4.62
N PRO A 94 -11.29 8.73 5.35
CA PRO A 94 -10.76 8.59 6.71
C PRO A 94 -11.81 7.97 7.64
N GLU A 95 -11.41 6.94 8.38
CA GLU A 95 -12.18 6.31 9.45
C GLU A 95 -11.76 6.95 10.78
N GLY A 96 -12.31 8.14 11.05
CA GLY A 96 -12.15 8.87 12.31
C GLY A 96 -13.51 9.08 12.96
N GLY A 97 -13.62 8.73 14.25
CA GLY A 97 -14.84 8.91 15.05
C GLY A 97 -15.28 10.37 15.18
N GLU A 98 -16.51 10.57 15.65
CA GLU A 98 -17.12 11.89 15.81
C GLU A 98 -16.20 12.88 16.54
N ARG A 99 -16.05 14.07 15.94
CA ARG A 99 -15.28 15.18 16.50
C ARG A 99 -15.76 15.49 17.92
N ARG A 100 -14.85 15.50 18.89
CA ARG A 100 -15.09 16.23 20.13
C ARG A 100 -14.77 17.70 19.87
N PRO A 101 -15.67 18.66 20.19
CA PRO A 101 -15.34 20.07 20.09
C PRO A 101 -14.07 20.37 20.90
N GLY A 102 -13.01 20.85 20.25
CA GLY A 102 -11.74 21.21 20.90
C GLY A 102 -10.62 20.17 20.87
N SER A 103 -10.80 19.00 20.25
CA SER A 103 -9.67 18.07 20.02
C SER A 103 -8.82 18.52 18.84
N GLU A 104 -7.48 18.41 18.95
CA GLU A 104 -6.56 18.57 17.81
C GLU A 104 -6.96 17.65 16.64
N GLU A 105 -6.75 18.12 15.40
CA GLU A 105 -7.03 17.27 14.24
C GLU A 105 -6.16 16.00 14.32
N PRO A 106 -6.75 14.80 14.23
CA PRO A 106 -5.97 13.59 14.28
C PRO A 106 -4.95 13.61 13.13
N HIS A 107 -3.69 13.42 13.47
CA HIS A 107 -2.62 13.47 12.49
C HIS A 107 -2.85 12.36 11.44
N LYS A 108 -2.92 12.74 10.15
CA LYS A 108 -3.29 11.87 9.01
C LYS A 108 -2.59 10.50 9.01
N LYS A 109 -1.35 10.44 9.51
CA LYS A 109 -0.55 9.21 9.62
C LYS A 109 -1.10 8.15 10.59
N PHE A 110 -1.87 8.55 11.60
CA PHE A 110 -2.35 7.67 12.69
C PHE A 110 -3.87 7.41 12.63
N MET A 111 -4.48 7.63 11.47
CA MET A 111 -5.90 7.36 11.23
C MET A 111 -6.07 6.10 10.38
N ASN A 112 -7.20 5.42 10.58
CA ASN A 112 -7.64 4.36 9.69
C ASN A 112 -8.28 4.96 8.44
N TYR A 113 -8.27 4.21 7.34
CA TYR A 113 -8.86 4.63 6.08
C TYR A 113 -9.62 3.48 5.43
N ARG A 114 -10.76 3.80 4.84
CA ARG A 114 -11.48 2.95 3.91
C ARG A 114 -11.18 3.37 2.49
N PHE A 115 -11.09 2.39 1.59
CA PHE A 115 -10.82 2.62 0.18
C PHE A 115 -11.98 2.13 -0.67
N ASP A 116 -12.26 2.81 -1.79
CA ASP A 116 -13.18 2.29 -2.80
C ASP A 116 -12.66 0.95 -3.39
N PRO A 117 -13.41 -0.16 -3.28
CA PRO A 117 -12.92 -1.46 -3.72
C PRO A 117 -12.74 -1.59 -5.24
N MET A 118 -13.57 -0.89 -6.03
CA MET A 118 -13.50 -0.96 -7.49
C MET A 118 -12.27 -0.23 -8.00
N GLU A 119 -12.00 0.97 -7.48
CA GLU A 119 -10.80 1.71 -7.81
C GLU A 119 -9.54 0.98 -7.33
N PHE A 120 -9.56 0.43 -6.11
CA PHE A 120 -8.48 -0.40 -5.61
C PHE A 120 -8.17 -1.58 -6.56
N GLN A 121 -9.18 -2.35 -6.97
CA GLN A 121 -9.00 -3.45 -7.92
C GLN A 121 -8.40 -2.98 -9.25
N LYS A 122 -8.90 -1.87 -9.82
CA LYS A 122 -8.38 -1.30 -11.07
C LYS A 122 -6.90 -0.97 -10.95
N ARG A 123 -6.48 -0.38 -9.83
CA ARG A 123 -5.08 -0.05 -9.58
C ARG A 123 -4.23 -1.30 -9.46
N VAL A 124 -4.66 -2.30 -8.70
CA VAL A 124 -3.93 -3.57 -8.60
C VAL A 124 -3.79 -4.25 -9.96
N LYS A 125 -4.87 -4.29 -10.77
CA LYS A 125 -4.80 -4.79 -12.15
C LYS A 125 -3.74 -4.07 -12.98
N VAL A 126 -3.71 -2.73 -12.93
CA VAL A 126 -2.67 -1.95 -13.60
C VAL A 126 -1.29 -2.40 -13.14
N VAL A 127 -1.02 -2.47 -11.83
CA VAL A 127 0.29 -2.88 -11.33
C VAL A 127 0.66 -4.30 -11.80
N SER A 128 -0.26 -5.26 -11.68
CA SER A 128 -0.03 -6.66 -12.06
C SER A 128 0.25 -6.87 -13.56
N TYR A 129 -0.40 -6.10 -14.44
CA TYR A 129 -0.15 -6.20 -15.89
C TYR A 129 1.15 -5.53 -16.34
N TYR A 130 1.76 -4.64 -15.54
CA TYR A 130 3.07 -4.08 -15.84
C TYR A 130 4.23 -5.03 -15.50
N GLU A 131 3.96 -6.16 -14.84
CA GLU A 131 4.92 -7.22 -14.52
C GLU A 131 4.85 -8.44 -15.47
N SER A 132 3.84 -8.47 -16.36
CA SER A 132 3.66 -9.51 -17.39
C SER A 132 4.37 -9.13 -18.69
#